data_AF-A0A1G8M191-F1
#
_entry.id   AF-A0A1G8M191-F1
#
_cell.length_a   1.000
_cell.length_b   1.000
_cell.length_c   1.000
_cell.angle_alpha   90.00
_cell.angle_beta   90.00
_cell.angle_gamma   90.00
#
_symmetry.space_group_name_H-M   'P 1'
#
loop_
_entity.id
_entity.type
_entity.pdbx_description
1 polymer ?
#
loop_
_entity_poly.entity_id
_entity_poly.type
_entity_poly.pdbx_seq_one_letter_code
_entity_poly.pdbx_strand_id
1 'polypeptide(L)'
;MKNNLLTKLLKKLAAAAGILLAFVLLLSLAGSYGRYQDQKNTKELVLDHLDFLNDSIESEDYERILELEGVQELRYWKNDGESLIIEYFCKGAGIAPGGRYAGFYYTSEDQPVGYEGTASNFTKEKNGWRWEEKNGDNYEYTERIAAHWYYYEAGF
;
A
#
# COMPACT_ATOMS: atom_id res chain seq x y z
N MET A 1 -7.64 40.25 41.07
CA MET A 1 -8.23 40.22 39.71
C MET A 1 -7.36 39.55 38.64
N LYS A 2 -6.02 39.76 38.60
CA LYS A 2 -5.13 39.17 37.56
C LYS A 2 -5.14 37.62 37.50
N ASN A 3 -5.22 36.93 38.64
CA ASN A 3 -5.22 35.46 38.68
C ASN A 3 -6.40 34.83 37.92
N ASN A 4 -7.60 35.43 37.95
CA ASN A 4 -8.78 34.88 37.28
C ASN A 4 -8.67 34.96 35.74
N LEU A 5 -8.06 36.03 35.22
CA LEU A 5 -7.79 36.20 33.78
C LEU A 5 -6.79 35.16 33.27
N LEU A 6 -5.72 34.93 34.03
CA LEU A 6 -4.66 33.98 33.68
C LEU A 6 -5.19 32.54 33.71
N THR A 7 -6.00 32.17 34.72
CA THR A 7 -6.66 30.86 34.78
C THR A 7 -7.67 30.65 33.64
N LYS A 8 -8.44 31.68 33.27
CA LYS A 8 -9.37 31.62 32.12
C LYS A 8 -8.62 31.44 30.80
N LEU A 9 -7.50 32.14 30.62
CA LEU A 9 -6.65 32.00 29.43
C LEU A 9 -6.06 30.59 29.35
N LEU A 10 -5.50 30.06 30.44
CA LEU A 10 -4.98 28.70 30.50
C LEU A 10 -6.03 27.63 30.16
N LYS A 11 -7.27 27.78 30.66
CA LYS A 11 -8.39 26.88 30.32
C LYS A 11 -8.75 26.93 28.82
N LYS A 12 -8.76 28.12 28.22
CA LYS A 12 -9.02 28.27 26.78
C LYS A 12 -7.90 27.66 25.93
N LEU A 13 -6.64 27.86 26.33
CA LEU A 13 -5.49 27.26 25.66
C LEU A 13 -5.52 25.72 25.77
N ALA A 14 -5.83 25.19 26.95
CA ALA A 14 -5.99 23.75 27.15
C ALA A 14 -7.12 23.16 26.28
N ALA A 15 -8.27 23.85 26.21
CA ALA A 15 -9.38 23.43 25.35
C ALA A 15 -9.00 23.46 23.86
N ALA A 16 -8.31 24.52 23.40
CA ALA A 16 -7.83 24.63 22.03
C ALA A 16 -6.81 23.53 21.69
N ALA A 17 -5.87 23.25 22.59
CA ALA A 17 -4.91 22.16 22.43
C ALA A 17 -5.60 20.78 22.37
N GLY A 18 -6.63 20.56 23.21
CA GLY A 18 -7.43 19.34 23.17
C GLY A 18 -8.17 19.16 21.85
N ILE A 19 -8.76 20.22 21.30
CA ILE A 19 -9.43 20.20 19.99
C ILE A 19 -8.42 19.91 18.87
N LEU A 20 -7.25 20.55 18.89
CA LEU A 20 -6.20 20.33 17.90
C LEU A 20 -5.72 18.88 17.92
N LEU A 21 -5.48 18.32 19.11
CA LEU A 21 -5.08 16.92 19.26
C LEU A 21 -6.15 15.97 18.71
N ALA A 22 -7.43 16.19 19.06
CA ALA A 22 -8.53 15.39 18.54
C ALA A 22 -8.60 15.44 17.00
N PHE A 23 -8.39 16.61 16.41
CA PHE A 23 -8.35 16.78 14.96
C PHE A 23 -7.20 16.01 14.31
N VAL A 24 -5.99 16.07 14.88
CA VAL A 24 -4.82 15.31 14.40
C VAL A 24 -5.09 13.80 14.47
N LEU A 25 -5.70 13.32 15.55
CA LEU A 25 -6.07 11.91 15.69
C LEU A 25 -7.16 11.46 14.71
N LEU A 26 -8.11 12.33 14.38
CA LEU A 26 -9.12 12.02 13.36
C LEU A 26 -8.50 11.94 11.96
N LEU A 27 -7.57 12.83 11.63
CA LEU A 27 -6.86 12.78 10.35
C LEU A 27 -6.01 11.51 10.21
N SER A 28 -5.31 11.10 11.27
CA SER A 28 -4.55 9.85 11.23
C SER A 28 -5.44 8.63 11.08
N LEU A 29 -6.57 8.58 11.79
CA LEU A 29 -7.54 7.49 11.68
C LEU A 29 -8.15 7.41 10.28
N ALA A 30 -8.51 8.56 9.68
CA ALA A 30 -9.01 8.61 8.31
C ALA A 30 -7.98 8.11 7.30
N GLY A 31 -6.70 8.48 7.47
CA GLY A 31 -5.61 7.97 6.64
C GLY A 31 -5.44 6.45 6.77
N SER A 32 -5.43 5.91 7.99
CA SER A 32 -5.35 4.47 8.24
C SER A 32 -6.54 3.72 7.64
N TYR A 33 -7.75 4.27 7.76
CA TYR A 33 -8.95 3.68 7.18
C TYR A 33 -8.90 3.68 5.65
N GLY A 34 -8.43 4.77 5.03
CA GLY A 34 -8.23 4.85 3.58
C GLY A 34 -7.25 3.78 3.09
N ARG A 35 -6.11 3.62 3.78
CA ARG A 35 -5.11 2.58 3.49
C ARG A 35 -5.69 1.16 3.59
N TYR A 36 -6.47 0.90 4.64
CA TYR A 36 -7.16 -0.38 4.81
C TYR A 36 -8.15 -0.65 3.68
N GLN A 37 -8.94 0.35 3.28
CA GLN A 37 -9.89 0.22 2.18
C GLN A 37 -9.20 -0.01 0.84
N ASP A 38 -8.10 0.71 0.56
CA ASP A 38 -7.32 0.51 -0.66
C ASP A 38 -6.81 -0.94 -0.73
N GLN A 39 -6.20 -1.44 0.36
CA GLN A 39 -5.74 -2.84 0.43
C GLN A 39 -6.90 -3.82 0.23
N LYS A 40 -8.02 -3.60 0.92
CA LYS A 40 -9.19 -4.47 0.85
C LYS A 40 -9.74 -4.53 -0.57
N ASN A 41 -9.99 -3.38 -1.19
CA ASN A 41 -10.55 -3.28 -2.53
C ASN A 41 -9.63 -3.91 -3.58
N THR A 42 -8.32 -3.72 -3.48
CA THR A 42 -7.36 -4.37 -4.39
C THR A 42 -7.42 -5.90 -4.27
N LYS A 43 -7.52 -6.44 -3.05
CA LYS A 43 -7.65 -7.88 -2.86
C LYS A 43 -8.98 -8.42 -3.36
N GLU A 44 -10.08 -7.72 -3.11
CA GLU A 44 -11.41 -8.08 -3.62
C GLU A 44 -11.43 -8.07 -5.15
N LEU A 45 -10.83 -7.05 -5.80
CA LEU A 45 -10.67 -7.00 -7.26
C LEU A 45 -9.92 -8.24 -7.79
N VAL A 46 -8.82 -8.63 -7.15
CA VAL A 46 -8.06 -9.81 -7.59
C VAL A 46 -8.86 -11.10 -7.40
N LEU A 47 -9.56 -11.24 -6.27
CA LEU A 47 -10.33 -12.45 -5.98
C LEU A 47 -11.56 -12.58 -6.87
N ASP A 48 -12.27 -11.47 -7.12
CA ASP A 48 -13.50 -11.44 -7.94
C ASP A 48 -13.20 -11.67 -9.44
N HIS A 49 -11.97 -11.38 -9.88
CA HIS A 49 -11.53 -11.51 -11.27
C HIS A 49 -10.45 -12.59 -11.48
N LEU A 50 -10.21 -13.48 -10.52
CA LEU A 50 -9.05 -14.39 -10.52
C LEU A 50 -8.94 -15.25 -11.80
N ASP A 51 -10.05 -15.79 -12.30
CA ASP A 51 -10.04 -16.61 -13.53
C ASP A 51 -9.65 -15.77 -14.76
N PHE A 52 -10.16 -14.54 -14.85
CA PHE A 52 -9.81 -13.60 -15.93
C PHE A 52 -8.33 -13.20 -15.84
N LEU A 53 -7.82 -12.95 -14.63
CA LEU A 53 -6.42 -12.61 -14.42
C LEU A 53 -5.51 -13.77 -14.85
N ASN A 54 -5.84 -15.00 -14.47
CA ASN A 54 -5.07 -16.19 -14.86
C ASN A 54 -5.12 -16.43 -16.38
N ASP A 55 -6.29 -16.28 -17.02
CA ASP A 55 -6.44 -16.37 -18.47
C ASP A 55 -5.54 -15.34 -19.20
N SER A 56 -5.46 -14.11 -18.69
CA SER A 56 -4.55 -13.08 -19.20
C SER A 56 -3.08 -13.46 -19.07
N ILE A 57 -2.69 -14.15 -17.99
CA ILE A 57 -1.31 -14.66 -17.85
C ILE A 57 -1.04 -15.80 -18.83
N GLU A 58 -1.95 -16.78 -18.91
CA GLU A 58 -1.80 -17.98 -19.75
C GLU A 58 -1.80 -17.67 -21.24
N SER A 59 -2.56 -16.66 -21.66
CA SER A 59 -2.62 -16.18 -23.05
C SER A 59 -1.53 -15.15 -23.38
N GLU A 60 -0.72 -14.77 -22.40
CA GLU A 60 0.27 -13.68 -22.49
C GLU A 60 -0.34 -12.31 -22.86
N ASP A 61 -1.65 -12.12 -22.65
CA ASP A 61 -2.38 -10.87 -22.86
C ASP A 61 -2.52 -10.09 -21.54
N TYR A 62 -1.37 -9.59 -21.08
CA TYR A 62 -1.24 -8.90 -19.80
C TYR A 62 -1.88 -7.51 -19.77
N GLU A 63 -1.95 -6.83 -20.92
CA GLU A 63 -2.53 -5.49 -21.05
C GLU A 63 -4.06 -5.50 -20.88
N ARG A 64 -4.72 -6.62 -21.20
CA ARG A 64 -6.16 -6.79 -21.00
C ARG A 64 -6.60 -6.55 -19.55
N ILE A 65 -5.73 -6.78 -18.57
CA ILE A 65 -6.01 -6.52 -17.15
C ILE A 65 -6.22 -5.01 -16.87
N LEU A 66 -5.70 -4.12 -17.72
CA LEU A 66 -5.94 -2.67 -17.64
C LEU A 66 -7.41 -2.29 -17.92
N GLU A 67 -8.22 -3.21 -18.46
CA GLU A 67 -9.66 -3.00 -18.65
C GLU A 67 -10.45 -3.01 -17.34
N LEU A 68 -9.88 -3.57 -16.26
CA LEU A 68 -10.52 -3.63 -14.95
C LEU A 68 -10.52 -2.25 -14.27
N GLU A 69 -11.70 -1.83 -13.78
CA GLU A 69 -11.84 -0.58 -13.06
C GLU A 69 -10.92 -0.56 -11.82
N GLY A 70 -10.08 0.48 -11.72
CA GLY A 70 -9.13 0.63 -10.61
C GLY A 70 -7.72 0.14 -10.91
N VAL A 71 -7.48 -0.50 -12.06
CA VAL A 71 -6.13 -0.77 -12.58
C VAL A 71 -5.70 0.40 -13.47
N GLN A 72 -4.51 0.94 -13.23
CA GLN A 72 -4.06 2.19 -13.87
C GLN A 72 -2.86 1.98 -14.78
N GLU A 73 -1.89 1.20 -14.33
CA GLU A 73 -0.66 0.97 -15.09
C GLU A 73 -0.19 -0.46 -14.95
N LEU A 74 0.45 -0.95 -16.02
CA LEU A 74 1.11 -2.25 -16.09
C LEU A 74 2.62 -2.02 -16.17
N ARG A 75 3.38 -2.80 -15.40
CA ARG A 75 4.85 -2.77 -15.40
C ARG A 75 5.42 -4.17 -15.43
N TYR A 76 6.50 -4.33 -16.18
CA TYR A 76 7.20 -5.59 -16.35
C TYR A 76 8.54 -5.54 -15.64
N TRP A 77 8.80 -6.57 -14.83
CA TRP A 77 10.06 -6.69 -14.11
C TRP A 77 10.68 -8.06 -14.36
N LYS A 78 12.02 -8.09 -14.39
CA LYS A 78 12.81 -9.31 -14.34
C LYS A 78 13.62 -9.26 -13.06
N ASN A 79 13.52 -10.31 -12.24
CA ASN A 79 14.47 -10.49 -11.15
C ASN A 79 15.72 -11.25 -11.64
N ASP A 80 16.71 -11.38 -10.76
CA ASP A 80 17.97 -12.09 -11.04
C ASP A 80 17.78 -13.59 -11.37
N GLY A 81 16.59 -14.15 -11.11
CA GLY A 81 16.25 -15.55 -11.34
C GLY A 81 15.47 -15.83 -12.64
N GLU A 82 15.34 -14.85 -13.54
CA GLU A 82 14.50 -14.92 -14.75
C GLU A 82 13.00 -15.13 -14.49
N SER A 83 12.52 -14.90 -13.25
CA SER A 83 11.11 -15.01 -12.93
C SER A 83 10.29 -13.92 -13.64
N LEU A 84 9.15 -14.30 -14.18
CA LEU A 84 8.19 -13.35 -14.75
C LEU A 84 7.46 -12.64 -13.61
N ILE A 85 7.63 -11.33 -13.53
CA ILE A 85 6.94 -10.47 -12.58
C ILE A 85 6.14 -9.43 -13.37
N ILE A 86 4.85 -9.39 -13.10
CA ILE A 86 3.93 -8.46 -13.76
C ILE A 86 3.22 -7.67 -12.68
N GLU A 87 3.50 -6.37 -12.61
CA GLU A 87 2.98 -5.47 -11.60
C GLU A 87 1.86 -4.61 -12.18
N TYR A 88 0.76 -4.51 -11.44
CA TYR A 88 -0.38 -3.68 -11.75
C TYR A 88 -0.54 -2.62 -10.67
N PHE A 89 -0.32 -1.37 -11.06
CA PHE A 89 -0.52 -0.22 -10.20
C PHE A 89 -2.01 0.14 -10.13
N CYS A 90 -2.55 0.27 -8.92
CA CYS A 90 -3.95 0.64 -8.71
C CYS A 90 -4.12 2.03 -8.13
N LYS A 91 -3.24 2.42 -7.19
CA LYS A 91 -3.44 3.65 -6.43
C LYS A 91 -2.15 4.23 -5.87
N GLY A 92 -2.02 5.54 -6.02
CA GLY A 92 -0.95 6.34 -5.45
C GLY A 92 -1.51 7.50 -4.62
N ALA A 93 -0.83 7.85 -3.54
CA ALA A 93 -1.08 9.07 -2.78
C ALA A 93 0.25 9.75 -2.46
N GLY A 94 0.34 11.07 -2.70
CA GLY A 94 1.59 11.81 -2.55
C GLY A 94 2.51 11.71 -3.77
N ILE A 95 3.70 12.32 -3.66
CA ILE A 95 4.77 12.29 -4.66
C ILE A 95 6.04 11.94 -3.90
N ALA A 96 6.85 11.02 -4.39
CA ALA A 96 8.14 10.69 -3.79
C ALA A 96 9.01 11.96 -3.59
N PRO A 97 9.68 12.15 -2.43
CA PRO A 97 9.86 11.21 -1.30
C PRO A 97 8.82 11.40 -0.15
N GLY A 98 7.53 11.35 -0.47
CA GLY A 98 6.44 11.28 0.51
C GLY A 98 5.25 10.51 -0.05
N GLY A 99 5.55 9.58 -0.96
CA GLY A 99 4.60 8.89 -1.82
C GLY A 99 4.29 7.50 -1.28
N ARG A 100 3.04 7.08 -1.45
CA ARG A 100 2.61 5.70 -1.21
C ARG A 100 1.98 5.15 -2.48
N TYR A 101 2.43 3.99 -2.91
CA TYR A 101 1.92 3.29 -4.08
C TYR A 101 1.43 1.91 -3.67
N ALA A 102 0.31 1.48 -4.23
CA ALA A 102 -0.29 0.20 -3.94
C ALA A 102 -0.91 -0.40 -5.21
N GLY A 103 -0.91 -1.73 -5.24
CA GLY A 103 -1.39 -2.50 -6.35
C GLY A 103 -1.31 -3.99 -6.08
N PHE A 104 -1.26 -4.77 -7.14
CA PHE A 104 -1.04 -6.21 -7.07
C PHE A 104 -0.04 -6.64 -8.13
N TYR A 105 0.52 -7.83 -7.97
CA TYR A 105 1.44 -8.39 -8.95
C TYR A 105 1.26 -9.89 -9.08
N TYR A 106 1.62 -10.39 -10.26
CA TYR A 106 1.84 -11.80 -10.55
C TYR A 106 3.32 -12.13 -10.44
N THR A 107 3.64 -13.34 -9.98
CA THR A 107 5.00 -13.91 -9.99
C THR A 107 4.98 -15.39 -10.35
N SER A 108 5.78 -15.78 -11.34
CA SER A 108 5.87 -17.17 -11.80
C SER A 108 6.31 -18.15 -10.70
N GLU A 109 7.09 -17.69 -9.73
CA GLU A 109 7.65 -18.53 -8.66
C GLU A 109 6.71 -18.73 -7.46
N ASP A 110 5.55 -18.06 -7.44
CA ASP A 110 4.64 -18.04 -6.29
C ASP A 110 5.35 -17.67 -4.97
N GLN A 111 6.29 -16.73 -5.02
CA GLN A 111 7.01 -16.18 -3.86
C GLN A 111 6.91 -14.65 -3.85
N PRO A 112 6.86 -14.02 -2.67
CA PRO A 112 6.85 -12.57 -2.58
C PRO A 112 8.10 -11.97 -3.22
N VAL A 113 7.93 -10.91 -4.00
CA VAL A 113 9.01 -10.14 -4.62
C VAL A 113 8.98 -8.70 -4.11
N GLY A 114 10.13 -8.03 -4.15
CA GLY A 114 10.22 -6.63 -3.79
C GLY A 114 9.58 -5.72 -4.84
N TYR A 115 9.25 -4.50 -4.43
CA TYR A 115 8.67 -3.47 -5.27
C TYR A 115 9.58 -3.20 -6.48
N GLU A 116 8.98 -3.02 -7.66
CA GLU A 116 9.71 -2.93 -8.95
C GLU A 116 10.58 -4.15 -9.26
N GLY A 117 10.22 -5.32 -8.72
CA GLY A 117 10.92 -6.59 -8.94
C GLY A 117 12.28 -6.70 -8.22
N THR A 118 12.53 -5.84 -7.23
CA THR A 118 13.78 -5.84 -6.47
C THR A 118 13.91 -7.06 -5.56
N ALA A 119 15.15 -7.51 -5.33
CA ALA A 119 15.42 -8.54 -4.33
C ALA A 119 15.40 -7.93 -2.93
N SER A 120 14.37 -8.24 -2.14
CA SER A 120 14.18 -7.70 -0.79
C SER A 120 14.29 -8.79 0.28
N ASN A 121 15.04 -8.49 1.36
CA ASN A 121 15.10 -9.34 2.54
C ASN A 121 13.86 -9.12 3.41
N PHE A 122 12.77 -9.76 3.04
CA PHE A 122 11.51 -9.65 3.76
C PHE A 122 11.57 -10.30 5.14
N THR A 123 10.95 -9.63 6.12
CA THR A 123 10.57 -10.22 7.40
C THR A 123 9.13 -10.69 7.32
N LYS A 124 8.87 -11.94 7.68
CA LYS A 124 7.51 -12.48 7.71
C LYS A 124 6.70 -11.86 8.85
N GLU A 125 5.52 -11.34 8.53
CA GLU A 125 4.51 -10.85 9.47
C GLU A 125 3.30 -11.79 9.52
N LYS A 126 2.26 -11.42 10.28
CA LYS A 126 1.07 -12.24 10.48
C LYS A 126 0.37 -12.64 9.18
N ASN A 127 0.15 -11.67 8.29
CA ASN A 127 -0.60 -11.87 7.05
C ASN A 127 0.28 -11.80 5.79
N GLY A 128 1.52 -11.36 5.90
CA GLY A 128 2.36 -11.08 4.74
C GLY A 128 3.82 -10.92 5.11
N TRP A 129 4.50 -10.06 4.37
CA TRP A 129 5.93 -9.83 4.44
C TRP A 129 6.19 -8.34 4.40
N ARG A 130 7.20 -7.91 5.16
CA ARG A 130 7.56 -6.51 5.26
C ARG A 130 9.06 -6.32 5.10
N TRP A 131 9.42 -5.28 4.39
CA TRP A 131 10.77 -4.77 4.30
C TRP A 131 10.76 -3.30 4.74
N GLU A 132 11.81 -2.88 5.45
CA GLU A 132 12.02 -1.50 5.87
C GLU A 132 13.48 -1.13 5.63
N GLU A 133 13.71 0.06 5.11
CA GLU A 133 15.06 0.56 4.91
C GLU A 133 15.74 0.82 6.25
N LYS A 134 16.96 0.30 6.42
CA LYS A 134 17.68 0.36 7.71
C LYS A 134 17.94 1.80 8.21
N ASN A 135 18.14 2.75 7.30
CA ASN A 135 18.50 4.13 7.61
C ASN A 135 17.65 5.14 6.80
N GLY A 136 16.42 4.76 6.47
CA GLY A 136 15.48 5.58 5.70
C GLY A 136 14.05 5.34 6.16
N ASP A 137 13.11 5.96 5.46
CA ASP A 137 11.67 5.83 5.68
C ASP A 137 10.98 5.00 4.58
N ASN A 138 11.75 4.51 3.62
CA ASN A 138 11.25 3.58 2.62
C ASN A 138 10.79 2.27 3.28
N TYR A 139 9.64 1.78 2.86
CA TYR A 139 9.14 0.49 3.28
C TYR A 139 8.39 -0.20 2.16
N GLU A 140 8.25 -1.50 2.30
CA GLU A 140 7.39 -2.32 1.47
C GLU A 140 6.62 -3.31 2.33
N TYR A 141 5.35 -3.49 2.01
CA TYR A 141 4.52 -4.57 2.51
C TYR A 141 3.96 -5.37 1.34
N THR A 142 4.04 -6.69 1.41
CA THR A 142 3.41 -7.57 0.44
C THR A 142 2.66 -8.71 1.12
N GLU A 143 1.52 -9.12 0.56
CA GLU A 143 0.68 -10.17 1.10
C GLU A 143 0.09 -11.01 -0.02
N ARG A 144 0.14 -12.34 0.15
CA ARG A 144 -0.44 -13.27 -0.82
C ARG A 144 -1.96 -13.13 -0.84
N ILE A 145 -2.54 -13.02 -2.04
CA ILE A 145 -3.99 -12.96 -2.27
C ILE A 145 -4.50 -14.33 -2.72
N ALA A 146 -3.85 -14.90 -3.75
CA ALA A 146 -4.15 -16.20 -4.33
C ALA A 146 -2.84 -16.91 -4.74
N ALA A 147 -2.91 -18.03 -5.47
CA ALA A 147 -1.70 -18.59 -6.07
C ALA A 147 -1.11 -17.60 -7.07
N HIS A 148 0.20 -17.34 -6.97
CA HIS A 148 0.96 -16.39 -7.81
C HIS A 148 0.57 -14.91 -7.71
N TRP A 149 -0.57 -14.56 -7.10
CA TRP A 149 -1.06 -13.20 -6.99
C TRP A 149 -0.86 -12.62 -5.60
N TYR A 150 -0.24 -11.45 -5.54
CA TYR A 150 0.14 -10.77 -4.32
C TYR A 150 -0.30 -9.31 -4.34
N TYR A 151 -0.70 -8.80 -3.19
CA TYR A 151 -0.86 -7.38 -2.92
C TYR A 151 0.52 -6.78 -2.65
N TYR A 152 0.73 -5.52 -3.04
CA TYR A 152 1.87 -4.74 -2.58
C TYR A 152 1.46 -3.34 -2.12
N GLU A 153 2.29 -2.80 -1.23
CA GLU A 153 2.32 -1.39 -0.88
C GLU A 153 3.74 -0.93 -0.63
N ALA A 154 4.15 0.12 -1.32
CA ALA A 154 5.46 0.76 -1.17
C ALA A 154 5.29 2.20 -0.67
N GLY A 155 6.15 2.61 0.27
CA GLY A 155 6.24 3.99 0.74
C GLY A 155 7.64 4.55 0.54
N PHE A 156 7.70 5.85 0.23
CA PHE A 156 8.89 6.64 -0.07
C PHE A 156 8.85 8.03 0.56
#